data_AF-A0AA42I142-F1
#
_entry.id   AF-A0AA42I142-F1
#
_cell.length_a   1.000
_cell.length_b   1.000
_cell.length_c   1.000
_cell.angle_alpha   90.00
_cell.angle_beta   90.00
_cell.angle_gamma   90.00
#
_symmetry.space_group_name_H-M   'P 1'
#
loop_
_entity.id
_entity.type
_entity.pdbx_description
1 polymer ?
#
loop_
_entity_poly.entity_id
_entity_poly.type
_entity_poly.pdbx_seq_one_letter_code
_entity_poly.pdbx_strand_id
1 'polypeptide(L)' 'MHPSDSHSDTDRALLEGLLQLAVEGQTQDQDFQRIGEEVFARLLDTYGQQPTL' A
#
# COMPACT_ATOMS: atom_id res chain seq x y z
N MET A 1 20.38 -11.39 0.51
CA MET A 1 19.05 -10.78 0.31
C MET A 1 19.05 -9.49 1.10
N HIS A 2 19.01 -8.33 0.43
CA HIS A 2 18.95 -7.04 1.12
C HIS A 2 17.52 -6.85 1.66
N PRO A 3 17.34 -6.43 2.92
CA PRO A 3 16.00 -6.25 3.50
C PRO A 3 15.16 -5.18 2.77
N SER A 4 15.80 -4.30 1.99
CA SER A 4 15.14 -3.29 1.16
C SER A 4 14.33 -3.87 0.00
N ASP A 5 14.79 -4.97 -0.62
CA ASP A 5 14.10 -5.58 -1.77
C ASP A 5 12.78 -6.24 -1.35
N SER A 6 12.76 -6.81 -0.14
CA SER A 6 11.55 -7.43 0.43
C SER A 6 10.46 -6.41 0.73
N HIS A 7 10.83 -5.16 1.01
CA HIS A 7 9.87 -4.09 1.25
C HIS A 7 9.20 -3.65 -0.06
N SER A 8 9.98 -3.47 -1.13
CA SER A 8 9.43 -3.10 -2.44
C SER A 8 8.52 -4.18 -3.04
N ASP A 9 8.84 -5.46 -2.83
CA ASP A 9 7.98 -6.57 -3.28
C ASP A 9 6.65 -6.59 -2.51
N THR A 10 6.69 -6.26 -1.21
CA THR A 10 5.49 -6.16 -0.37
C THR A 10 4.61 -4.99 -0.80
N ASP A 11 5.20 -3.81 -1.01
CA ASP A 11 4.48 -2.61 -1.44
C ASP A 11 3.82 -2.84 -2.81
N ARG A 12 4.54 -3.51 -3.71
CA ARG A 12 4.02 -3.89 -5.02
C ARG A 12 2.83 -4.84 -4.92
N ALA A 13 2.92 -5.88 -4.09
CA ALA A 13 1.81 -6.83 -3.90
C ALA A 13 0.57 -6.16 -3.31
N LEU A 14 0.74 -5.22 -2.37
CA LEU A 14 -0.37 -4.44 -1.80
C LEU A 14 -1.05 -3.56 -2.85
N LEU A 15 -0.28 -2.87 -3.69
CA LEU A 15 -0.82 -2.04 -4.77
C LEU A 15 -1.52 -2.87 -5.85
N GLU A 16 -0.95 -4.02 -6.22
CA GLU A 16 -1.58 -4.96 -7.16
C GLU A 16 -2.89 -5.52 -6.60
N GLY A 17 -2.93 -5.89 -5.32
CA GLY A 17 -4.16 -6.35 -4.66
C GLY A 17 -5.24 -5.27 -4.59
N LEU A 18 -4.87 -4.04 -4.25
CA LEU A 18 -5.81 -2.91 -4.20
C LEU A 18 -6.39 -2.61 -5.58
N LEU A 19 -5.54 -2.62 -6.62
CA LEU A 19 -5.97 -2.41 -8.00
C LEU A 19 -6.91 -3.52 -8.46
N GLN A 20 -6.60 -4.78 -8.17
CA GLN A 20 -7.44 -5.92 -8.55
C GLN A 20 -8.85 -5.79 -7.95
N LEU A 21 -8.94 -5.51 -6.65
CA LEU A 21 -10.22 -5.32 -5.96
C LEU A 21 -11.00 -4.11 -6.51
N ALA A 22 -10.31 -3.02 -6.86
CA ALA A 22 -10.95 -1.87 -7.51
C ALA A 22 -11.52 -2.22 -8.89
N VAL A 23 -10.77 -2.96 -9.70
CA VAL A 23 -11.18 -3.41 -11.03
C VAL A 23 -12.34 -4.40 -10.96
N GLU A 24 -12.34 -5.28 -9.97
CA GLU A 24 -13.45 -6.21 -9.70
C GLU A 24 -14.70 -5.52 -9.10
N GLY A 25 -14.58 -4.26 -8.72
CA GLY A 25 -15.67 -3.49 -8.11
C GLY A 25 -15.91 -3.82 -6.63
N GLN A 26 -15.01 -4.55 -5.98
CA GLN A 26 -15.08 -4.99 -4.58
C GLN A 26 -14.57 -3.93 -3.60
N THR A 27 -14.87 -2.65 -3.86
CA THR A 27 -14.36 -1.53 -3.05
C THR A 27 -15.05 -1.37 -1.71
N GLN A 28 -16.19 -2.04 -1.51
CA GLN A 28 -16.93 -2.06 -0.25
C GLN A 28 -16.52 -3.21 0.67
N ASP A 29 -15.64 -4.10 0.18
CA ASP A 29 -15.21 -5.26 0.95
C ASP A 29 -14.14 -4.89 1.98
N GLN A 30 -14.11 -5.64 3.09
CA GLN A 30 -13.19 -5.38 4.19
C GLN A 30 -11.72 -5.46 3.74
N ASP A 31 -11.43 -6.33 2.78
CA ASP A 31 -10.10 -6.52 2.23
C ASP A 31 -9.61 -5.29 1.46
N PHE A 32 -10.51 -4.61 0.73
CA PHE A 32 -10.16 -3.37 0.02
C PHE A 32 -9.78 -2.25 0.99
N GLN A 33 -10.56 -2.09 2.07
CA GLN A 33 -10.27 -1.11 3.10
C GLN A 33 -8.94 -1.42 3.79
N ARG A 34 -8.71 -2.67 4.18
CA ARG A 34 -7.49 -3.09 4.85
C ARG A 34 -6.24 -2.85 4.00
N ILE A 35 -6.26 -3.27 2.73
CA ILE A 35 -5.13 -3.07 1.82
C ILE A 35 -4.93 -1.57 1.56
N GLY A 36 -6.03 -0.81 1.40
CA GLY A 36 -5.98 0.63 1.20
C GLY A 36 -5.35 1.38 2.37
N GLU A 37 -5.72 1.04 3.60
CA GLU A 37 -5.14 1.60 4.82
C GLU A 37 -3.65 1.29 4.94
N GLU A 38 -3.24 0.07 4.61
CA GLU A 38 -1.83 -0.32 4.69
C GLU A 38 -0.97 0.39 3.64
N VAL A 39 -1.46 0.50 2.40
CA VAL A 39 -0.82 1.31 1.35
C VAL A 39 -0.74 2.78 1.78
N PHE A 40 -1.82 3.34 2.32
CA PHE A 40 -1.85 4.72 2.78
C PHE A 40 -0.83 4.98 3.89
N ALA A 41 -0.75 4.11 4.90
CA ALA A 41 0.20 4.23 6.00
C ALA A 41 1.65 4.22 5.51
N ARG A 42 1.99 3.32 4.57
CA ARG A 42 3.34 3.23 3.98
C ARG A 42 3.70 4.46 3.14
N LEU A 43 2.75 4.98 2.37
CA LEU A 43 2.93 6.22 1.62
C LEU A 43 3.12 7.42 2.56
N LEU A 44 2.38 7.47 3.66
CA LEU A 44 2.51 8.52 4.67
C LEU A 44 3.87 8.42 5.40
N ASP A 45 4.36 7.23 5.70
CA ASP A 45 5.69 7.05 6.28
C ASP A 45 6.80 7.49 5.32
N THR A 46 6.65 7.16 4.03
CA THR A 46 7.65 7.48 2.99
C THR A 46 7.67 8.96 2.59
N TYR A 47 6.48 9.56 2.42
CA TYR A 47 6.32 10.90 1.83
C TYR A 47 5.70 11.93 2.78
N GLY A 48 5.05 11.48 3.85
CA GLY A 48 4.41 12.34 4.85
C GLY A 48 5.37 12.90 5.90
N GLN A 49 6.63 12.49 5.89
CA GLN A 49 7.70 13.20 6.59
C GLN A 49 7.90 14.56 5.89
N GLN A 50 7.10 15.56 6.28
CA GLN A 50 7.41 16.94 5.94
C GLN A 50 8.85 17.20 6.39
N PRO A 51 9.75 17.64 5.51
CA PRO A 51 11.07 18.07 5.94
C PRO A 51 10.85 19.20 6.94
N THR A 52 11.15 18.96 8.20
CA THR A 52 11.21 20.01 9.22
C THR A 52 12.34 20.95 8.80
N LEU A 53 11.96 22.05 8.14
CA LEU A 53 12.82 23.20 7.86
C LEU A 53 12.86 24.11 9.09
#